data_AF-D9TGF7-F1
#
_entry.id   AF-D9TGF7-F1
#
_cell.length_a   1.000
_cell.length_b   1.000
_cell.length_c   1.000
_cell.angle_alpha   90.00
_cell.angle_beta   90.00
_cell.angle_gamma   90.00
#
_symmetry.space_group_name_H-M   'P 1'
#
loop_
_entity.id
_entity.type
_entity.pdbx_description
1 polymer ?
#
loop_
_entity_poly.entity_id
_entity_poly.type
_entity_poly.pdbx_seq_one_letter_code
_entity_poly.pdbx_strand_id
1 'polypeptide(L)'
;MHEINEKEIILVEKFKKLLQEAPGMLECQKDLDKFAEEVSKTLYNLLIEILVYSIEKLDDKIKESEEVKENWRNIKRDYRTILMPHAVVVYKRRYYQHKQTGEYSYLVDKFLGIDSYQRLSQHYEEKIRSLFKVHKSFAGVLKELARASNPLK
;
A
#
# COMPACT_ATOMS: atom_id res chain seq x y z
N MET A 1 -11.85 -14.43 -18.20
CA MET A 1 -12.11 -14.04 -16.79
C MET A 1 -11.07 -14.77 -15.95
N HIS A 2 -10.14 -14.09 -15.28
CA HIS A 2 -9.14 -14.76 -14.41
C HIS A 2 -9.89 -15.36 -13.21
N GLU A 3 -9.55 -16.60 -12.85
CA GLU A 3 -10.13 -17.30 -11.71
C GLU A 3 -9.82 -16.55 -10.41
N ILE A 4 -10.85 -16.15 -9.68
CA ILE A 4 -10.69 -15.43 -8.41
C ILE A 4 -9.96 -16.36 -7.44
N ASN A 5 -8.79 -15.95 -6.95
CA ASN A 5 -8.02 -16.74 -5.98
C ASN A 5 -8.51 -16.52 -4.55
N GLU A 6 -8.12 -17.43 -3.64
CA GLU A 6 -8.54 -17.44 -2.23
C GLU A 6 -8.39 -16.08 -1.53
N LYS A 7 -7.28 -15.35 -1.77
CA LYS A 7 -7.09 -14.01 -1.18
C LYS A 7 -8.11 -13.00 -1.71
N GLU A 8 -8.44 -13.05 -2.99
CA GLU A 8 -9.45 -12.16 -3.59
C GLU A 8 -10.84 -12.43 -3.01
N ILE A 9 -11.18 -13.72 -2.78
CA ILE A 9 -12.43 -14.11 -2.12
C ILE A 9 -12.49 -13.52 -0.71
N ILE A 10 -11.43 -13.71 0.09
CA ILE A 10 -11.36 -13.19 1.47
C ILE A 10 -11.53 -11.66 1.52
N LEU A 11 -10.89 -10.92 0.61
CA LEU A 11 -11.02 -9.47 0.55
C LEU A 11 -12.46 -9.03 0.23
N VAL A 12 -13.11 -9.70 -0.74
CA VAL A 12 -14.50 -9.44 -1.10
C VAL A 12 -15.45 -9.78 0.06
N GLU A 13 -15.23 -10.91 0.73
CA GLU A 13 -16.01 -11.33 1.90
C GLU A 13 -15.89 -10.33 3.06
N LYS A 14 -14.68 -9.84 3.35
CA LYS A 14 -14.45 -8.79 4.35
C LYS A 14 -15.26 -7.52 4.04
N PHE A 15 -15.20 -7.05 2.79
CA PHE A 15 -15.96 -5.88 2.37
C PHE A 15 -17.47 -6.10 2.47
N LYS A 16 -17.95 -7.25 1.99
CA LYS A 16 -19.37 -7.63 2.06
C LYS A 16 -19.86 -7.68 3.51
N LYS A 17 -19.07 -8.30 4.39
CA LYS A 17 -19.38 -8.38 5.82
C LYS A 17 -19.51 -6.99 6.45
N LEU A 18 -18.56 -6.09 6.18
CA LEU A 18 -18.65 -4.70 6.64
C LEU A 18 -19.96 -4.03 6.17
N LEU A 19 -20.33 -4.17 4.90
CA LEU A 19 -21.58 -3.59 4.38
C LEU A 19 -22.83 -4.17 5.05
N GLN A 20 -22.82 -5.45 5.41
CA GLN A 20 -23.94 -6.11 6.08
C GLN A 20 -24.06 -5.69 7.55
N GLU A 21 -22.94 -5.49 8.24
CA GLU A 21 -22.90 -5.17 9.67
C GLU A 21 -23.06 -3.66 9.94
N ALA A 22 -22.64 -2.80 9.00
CA ALA A 22 -22.63 -1.34 9.18
C ALA A 22 -23.98 -0.73 9.63
N PRO A 23 -25.15 -1.10 9.09
CA PRO A 23 -26.42 -0.59 9.59
C PRO A 23 -26.67 -0.95 11.07
N GLY A 24 -26.37 -2.19 11.46
CA GLY A 24 -26.51 -2.65 12.84
C GLY A 24 -25.52 -1.98 13.79
N MET A 25 -24.30 -1.68 13.32
CA MET A 25 -23.32 -0.88 14.08
C MET A 25 -23.88 0.51 14.38
N LEU A 26 -24.46 1.18 13.37
CA LEU A 26 -25.06 2.51 13.53
C LEU A 26 -26.24 2.50 14.51
N GLU A 27 -27.12 1.50 14.40
CA GLU A 27 -28.27 1.33 15.31
C GLU A 27 -27.86 1.15 16.77
N CYS A 28 -26.78 0.38 17.02
CA CYS A 28 -26.27 0.12 18.37
C CYS A 28 -25.53 1.33 18.97
N GLN A 29 -24.74 2.04 18.16
CA GLN A 29 -23.82 3.06 18.64
C GLN A 29 -24.49 4.40 18.92
N LYS A 30 -25.50 4.77 18.12
CA LYS A 30 -26.25 6.05 18.20
C LYS A 30 -25.36 7.30 18.27
N ASP A 31 -24.14 7.20 17.75
CA ASP A 31 -23.10 8.21 17.73
C ASP A 31 -22.45 8.15 16.34
N LEU A 32 -22.72 9.17 15.52
CA LEU A 32 -22.34 9.17 14.11
C LEU A 32 -20.82 9.23 13.93
N ASP A 33 -20.13 9.97 14.80
CA ASP A 33 -18.68 10.17 14.68
C ASP A 33 -17.94 8.88 15.03
N LYS A 34 -18.36 8.18 16.09
CA LYS A 34 -17.76 6.89 16.44
C LYS A 34 -18.07 5.81 15.41
N PHE A 35 -19.28 5.82 14.84
CA PHE A 35 -19.61 4.91 13.74
C PHE A 35 -18.72 5.16 12.53
N ALA A 36 -18.56 6.42 12.13
CA ALA A 36 -17.68 6.80 11.03
C ALA A 36 -16.22 6.40 11.29
N GLU A 37 -15.75 6.54 12.53
CA GLU A 37 -14.42 6.09 12.95
C GLU A 37 -14.22 4.58 12.79
N GLU A 38 -15.16 3.76 13.26
CA GLU A 38 -15.06 2.30 13.19
C GLU A 38 -15.11 1.77 11.75
N VAL A 39 -16.02 2.30 10.93
CA VAL A 39 -16.09 1.96 9.50
C VAL A 39 -14.80 2.38 8.79
N SER A 40 -14.30 3.59 9.08
CA SER A 40 -13.05 4.10 8.48
C SER A 40 -11.85 3.23 8.84
N LYS A 41 -11.72 2.80 10.10
CA LYS A 41 -10.66 1.87 10.53
C LYS A 41 -10.73 0.55 9.77
N THR A 42 -11.93 0.00 9.59
CA THR A 42 -12.12 -1.26 8.87
C THR A 42 -11.76 -1.13 7.39
N LEU A 43 -12.24 -0.07 6.73
CA LEU A 43 -11.90 0.23 5.34
C LEU A 43 -10.42 0.52 5.13
N TYR A 44 -9.77 1.20 6.07
CA TYR A 44 -8.33 1.48 6.02
C TYR A 44 -7.50 0.19 6.04
N ASN A 45 -7.85 -0.77 6.90
CA ASN A 45 -7.18 -2.07 6.92
C ASN A 45 -7.38 -2.82 5.60
N LEU A 46 -8.62 -2.82 5.09
CA LEU A 46 -8.94 -3.44 3.81
C LEU A 46 -8.17 -2.79 2.64
N LEU A 47 -8.03 -1.46 2.64
CA LEU A 47 -7.21 -0.71 1.68
C LEU A 47 -5.76 -1.21 1.69
N ILE A 48 -5.13 -1.33 2.86
CA ILE A 48 -3.76 -1.82 2.98
C ILE A 48 -3.65 -3.25 2.43
N GLU A 49 -4.57 -4.14 2.80
CA GLU A 49 -4.55 -5.53 2.31
C GLU A 49 -4.68 -5.60 0.79
N ILE A 50 -5.56 -4.80 0.20
CA ILE A 50 -5.73 -4.69 -1.26
C ILE A 50 -4.45 -4.18 -1.93
N LEU A 51 -3.81 -3.14 -1.38
CA LEU A 51 -2.54 -2.62 -1.90
C LEU A 51 -1.43 -3.68 -1.88
N VAL A 52 -1.25 -4.34 -0.74
CA VAL A 52 -0.25 -5.42 -0.60
C VAL A 52 -0.53 -6.55 -1.58
N TYR A 53 -1.77 -7.03 -1.62
CA TYR A 53 -2.19 -8.08 -2.54
C TYR A 53 -1.90 -7.72 -4.00
N SER A 54 -2.27 -6.50 -4.41
CA SER A 54 -2.11 -6.04 -5.79
C SER A 54 -0.63 -5.98 -6.20
N ILE A 55 0.23 -5.48 -5.32
CA ILE A 55 1.67 -5.39 -5.57
C ILE A 55 2.30 -6.79 -5.63
N GLU A 56 1.96 -7.68 -4.71
CA GLU A 56 2.49 -9.06 -4.71
C GLU A 56 2.00 -9.85 -5.93
N LYS A 57 0.75 -9.66 -6.33
CA LYS A 57 0.20 -10.28 -7.54
C LYS A 57 0.86 -9.73 -8.80
N LEU A 58 1.21 -8.45 -8.83
CA LEU A 58 2.02 -7.86 -9.90
C LEU A 58 3.42 -8.48 -9.94
N ASP A 59 4.09 -8.64 -8.79
CA ASP A 59 5.40 -9.31 -8.71
C ASP A 59 5.33 -10.77 -9.20
N ASP A 60 4.23 -11.47 -8.89
CA ASP A 60 3.95 -12.81 -9.44
C ASP A 60 3.80 -12.78 -10.97
N LYS A 61 3.02 -11.83 -11.52
CA LYS A 61 2.86 -11.68 -12.97
C LYS A 61 4.19 -11.36 -13.66
N ILE A 62 5.01 -10.48 -13.07
CA ILE A 62 6.35 -10.14 -13.58
C ILE A 62 7.22 -11.40 -13.63
N LYS A 63 7.26 -12.19 -12.54
CA LYS A 63 8.01 -13.46 -12.50
C LYS A 63 7.56 -14.43 -13.61
N GLU A 64 6.26 -14.49 -13.90
CA GLU A 64 5.72 -15.44 -14.87
C GLU A 64 5.88 -15.00 -16.33
N SER A 65 6.30 -13.76 -16.58
CA SER A 65 6.59 -13.27 -17.94
C SER A 65 7.79 -13.96 -18.57
N GLU A 66 7.73 -14.17 -19.89
CA GLU A 66 8.79 -14.86 -20.63
C GLU A 66 10.11 -14.09 -20.57
N GLU A 67 10.07 -12.77 -20.74
CA GLU A 67 11.24 -11.89 -20.62
C GLU A 67 11.99 -12.10 -19.30
N VAL A 68 11.25 -12.20 -18.19
CA VAL A 68 11.85 -12.41 -16.86
C VAL A 68 12.37 -13.82 -16.70
N LYS A 69 11.65 -14.83 -17.19
CA LYS A 69 12.09 -16.23 -17.17
C LYS A 69 13.37 -16.45 -17.96
N GLU A 70 13.48 -15.81 -19.12
CA GLU A 70 14.65 -15.89 -20.01
C GLU A 70 15.84 -15.14 -19.42
N ASN A 71 15.66 -13.91 -18.95
CA ASN A 71 16.76 -12.99 -18.68
C ASN A 71 17.13 -12.85 -17.21
N TRP A 72 16.27 -13.25 -16.26
CA TRP A 72 16.48 -12.98 -14.84
C TRP A 72 16.45 -14.26 -14.00
N ARG A 73 17.29 -14.28 -12.95
CA ARG A 73 17.32 -15.31 -11.92
C ARG A 73 16.76 -14.71 -10.63
N ASN A 74 15.73 -15.32 -10.06
CA ASN A 74 15.26 -14.98 -8.72
C ASN A 74 16.28 -15.45 -7.67
N ILE A 75 16.79 -14.51 -6.89
CA ILE A 75 17.81 -14.75 -5.87
C ILE A 75 17.16 -14.97 -4.49
N LYS A 76 16.19 -14.12 -4.14
CA LYS A 76 15.52 -14.14 -2.85
C LYS A 76 14.23 -13.34 -2.88
N ARG A 77 13.48 -13.40 -1.78
CA ARG A 77 12.39 -12.48 -1.49
C ARG A 77 12.70 -11.65 -0.25
N ASP A 78 12.43 -10.36 -0.33
CA ASP A 78 12.59 -9.41 0.76
C ASP A 78 11.29 -8.64 0.99
N TYR A 79 11.20 -7.95 2.11
CA TYR A 79 10.11 -7.01 2.40
C TYR A 79 10.50 -5.58 2.05
N ARG A 80 9.51 -4.79 1.63
CA ARG A 80 9.61 -3.33 1.49
C ARG A 80 8.51 -2.67 2.28
N THR A 81 8.85 -1.54 2.89
CA THR A 81 7.89 -0.61 3.49
C THR A 81 7.89 0.70 2.70
N ILE A 82 6.71 1.14 2.28
CA ILE A 82 6.48 2.45 1.67
C ILE A 82 5.44 3.19 2.49
N LEU A 83 5.77 4.41 2.92
CA LEU A 83 4.85 5.32 3.57
C LEU A 83 4.16 6.16 2.50
N MET A 84 2.84 6.14 2.51
CA MET A 84 1.97 6.94 1.66
C MET A 84 1.19 7.92 2.56
N PRO A 85 0.51 8.94 2.01
CA PRO A 85 -0.19 9.91 2.86
C PRO A 85 -1.35 9.26 3.65
N HIS A 86 -1.89 8.15 3.16
CA HIS A 86 -3.08 7.47 3.68
C HIS A 86 -2.85 6.00 3.98
N ALA A 87 -1.60 5.52 3.98
CA ALA A 87 -1.31 4.10 4.22
C ALA A 87 0.19 3.90 4.52
N VAL A 88 0.49 2.89 5.34
CA VAL A 88 1.83 2.31 5.41
C VAL A 88 1.73 0.91 4.80
N VAL A 89 2.40 0.70 3.67
CA VAL A 89 2.30 -0.56 2.91
C VAL A 89 3.58 -1.36 3.11
N VAL A 90 3.44 -2.58 3.63
CA VAL A 90 4.52 -3.55 3.76
C VAL A 90 4.23 -4.74 2.86
N TYR A 91 5.04 -4.95 1.83
CA TYR A 91 4.81 -5.99 0.83
C TYR A 91 6.07 -6.82 0.57
N LYS A 92 5.90 -8.08 0.16
CA LYS A 92 6.98 -8.97 -0.23
C LYS A 92 7.28 -8.81 -1.72
N ARG A 93 8.56 -8.84 -2.08
CA ARG A 93 9.02 -8.66 -3.47
C ARG A 93 10.22 -9.54 -3.78
N ARG A 94 10.41 -9.90 -5.04
CA ARG A 94 11.55 -10.68 -5.50
C ARG A 94 12.74 -9.81 -5.86
N TYR A 95 13.92 -10.26 -5.46
CA TYR A 95 15.20 -9.71 -5.87
C TYR A 95 15.78 -10.57 -6.97
N TYR A 96 16.09 -9.95 -8.10
CA TYR A 96 16.56 -10.63 -9.30
C TYR A 96 18.01 -10.27 -9.61
N GLN A 97 18.68 -11.18 -10.28
CA GLN A 97 19.96 -10.95 -10.97
C GLN A 97 19.77 -11.23 -12.46
N HIS A 98 20.16 -10.29 -13.31
CA HIS A 98 20.15 -10.46 -14.76
C HIS A 98 21.22 -11.49 -15.15
N LYS A 99 20.86 -12.49 -15.96
CA LYS A 99 21.72 -13.63 -16.29
C LYS A 99 22.94 -13.24 -17.13
N GLN A 100 22.79 -12.26 -18.02
CA GLN A 100 23.87 -11.82 -18.91
C GLN A 100 24.75 -10.73 -18.27
N THR A 101 24.17 -9.61 -17.83
CA THR A 101 24.91 -8.46 -17.28
C THR A 101 25.32 -8.62 -15.82
N GLY A 102 24.69 -9.53 -15.07
CA GLY A 102 24.87 -9.64 -13.62
C GLY A 102 24.20 -8.52 -12.81
N GLU A 103 23.46 -7.60 -13.44
CA GLU A 103 22.75 -6.51 -12.77
C GLU A 103 21.73 -7.04 -11.78
N TYR A 104 21.59 -6.40 -10.63
CA TYR A 104 20.57 -6.74 -9.66
C TYR A 104 19.41 -5.75 -9.65
N SER A 105 18.19 -6.24 -9.49
CA SER A 105 17.00 -5.40 -9.52
C SER A 105 15.81 -5.98 -8.73
N TYR A 106 15.00 -5.09 -8.17
CA TYR A 106 13.64 -5.38 -7.74
C TYR A 106 12.69 -4.96 -8.87
N LEU A 107 12.29 -5.90 -9.72
CA LEU A 107 11.53 -5.57 -10.95
C LEU A 107 10.16 -4.94 -10.66
N VAL A 108 9.46 -5.40 -9.62
CA VAL A 108 8.19 -4.79 -9.21
C VAL A 108 8.35 -3.33 -8.75
N ASP A 109 9.47 -2.98 -8.10
CA ASP A 109 9.72 -1.60 -7.73
C ASP A 109 9.94 -0.72 -8.95
N LYS A 110 10.79 -1.19 -9.90
CA LYS A 110 11.03 -0.49 -11.16
C LYS A 110 9.72 -0.25 -11.91
N PHE A 111 8.84 -1.25 -11.95
CA PHE A 111 7.52 -1.13 -12.57
C PHE A 111 6.64 -0.06 -11.88
N LEU A 112 6.71 0.02 -10.55
CA LEU A 112 5.94 0.99 -9.76
C LEU A 112 6.60 2.38 -9.68
N GLY A 113 7.74 2.59 -10.34
CA GLY A 113 8.50 3.84 -10.24
C GLY A 113 9.04 4.11 -8.82
N ILE A 114 9.36 3.05 -8.08
CA ILE A 114 9.90 3.15 -6.72
C ILE A 114 11.42 3.01 -6.79
N ASP A 115 12.13 4.08 -6.44
CA ASP A 115 13.58 4.13 -6.47
C ASP A 115 14.23 3.33 -5.34
N SER A 116 15.52 3.04 -5.55
CA SER A 116 16.38 2.49 -4.51
C SER A 116 16.34 3.40 -3.28
N TYR A 117 16.29 2.80 -2.09
CA TYR A 117 16.18 3.50 -0.80
C TYR A 117 14.93 4.37 -0.56
N GLN A 118 14.08 4.60 -1.56
CA GLN A 118 12.83 5.37 -1.40
C GLN A 118 11.93 4.78 -0.29
N ARG A 119 11.59 5.57 0.73
CA ARG A 119 10.72 5.15 1.84
C ARG A 119 9.34 5.79 1.80
N LEU A 120 9.19 6.87 1.05
CA LEU A 120 7.93 7.59 0.86
C LEU A 120 7.45 7.33 -0.56
N SER A 121 6.14 7.23 -0.79
CA SER A 121 5.63 7.34 -2.16
C SER A 121 6.00 8.71 -2.72
N GLN A 122 6.22 8.79 -4.04
CA GLN A 122 6.61 10.04 -4.69
C GLN A 122 5.64 11.18 -4.35
N HIS A 123 4.34 10.90 -4.43
CA HIS A 123 3.31 11.88 -4.07
C HIS A 123 3.41 12.35 -2.60
N TYR A 124 3.78 11.46 -1.68
CA TYR A 124 3.93 11.87 -0.28
C TYR A 124 5.17 12.74 -0.06
N GLU A 125 6.26 12.42 -0.74
CA GLU A 125 7.46 13.24 -0.73
C GLU A 125 7.18 14.65 -1.29
N GLU A 126 6.46 14.74 -2.41
CA GLU A 126 6.03 16.01 -2.99
C GLU A 126 5.13 16.81 -2.03
N LYS A 127 4.19 16.14 -1.35
CA LYS A 127 3.34 16.77 -0.31
C LYS A 127 4.19 17.32 0.84
N ILE A 128 5.18 16.57 1.32
CA ILE A 128 6.07 17.04 2.40
C ILE A 128 6.90 18.23 1.91
N ARG A 129 7.46 18.16 0.70
CA ARG A 129 8.23 19.26 0.09
C ARG A 129 7.38 20.52 -0.07
N SER A 130 6.11 20.40 -0.42
CA SER A 130 5.21 21.56 -0.53
C SER A 130 4.91 22.18 0.84
N LEU A 131 4.74 21.36 1.88
CA LEU A 131 4.56 21.86 3.25
C LEU A 131 5.77 22.66 3.74
N PHE A 132 7.00 22.29 3.37
CA PHE A 132 8.18 23.10 3.72
C PHE A 132 8.22 24.48 3.05
N LYS A 133 7.53 24.66 1.91
CA LYS A 133 7.38 25.98 1.28
C LYS A 133 6.52 26.93 2.12
N VAL A 134 5.57 26.37 2.88
CA VAL A 134 4.66 27.12 3.76
C VAL A 134 5.23 27.21 5.18
N HIS A 135 5.62 26.06 5.74
CA HIS A 135 6.16 25.92 7.08
C HIS A 135 7.68 25.82 7.01
N LYS A 136 8.37 26.92 7.33
CA LYS A 136 9.85 27.00 7.31
C LYS A 136 10.56 26.21 8.42
N SER A 137 9.86 25.29 9.09
CA SER A 137 10.43 24.46 10.16
C SER A 137 9.81 23.06 10.15
N PHE A 138 10.62 22.06 10.54
CA PHE A 138 10.17 20.68 10.71
C PHE A 138 8.98 20.57 11.66
N ALA A 139 9.01 21.31 12.78
CA ALA A 139 7.91 21.32 13.74
C ALA A 139 6.59 21.82 13.11
N GLY A 140 6.64 22.81 12.22
CA GLY A 140 5.46 23.29 11.50
C GLY A 140 4.89 22.23 10.56
N VAL A 141 5.76 21.62 9.74
CA VAL A 141 5.36 20.53 8.82
C VAL A 141 4.77 19.34 9.60
N LEU A 142 5.42 18.90 10.68
CA LEU A 142 4.94 17.79 11.50
C LEU A 142 3.59 18.08 12.17
N LYS A 143 3.35 19.32 12.62
CA LYS A 143 2.05 19.72 13.16
C LYS A 143 0.95 19.62 12.11
N GLU A 144 1.20 20.06 10.88
CA GLU A 144 0.23 19.93 9.79
C GLU A 144 -0.03 18.47 9.40
N LEU A 145 1.03 17.66 9.29
CA LEU A 145 0.87 16.24 9.04
C LEU A 145 0.07 15.55 10.14
N ALA A 146 0.37 15.85 11.42
CA ALA A 146 -0.36 15.29 12.55
C ALA A 146 -1.84 15.70 12.58
N ARG A 147 -2.18 16.92 12.15
CA ARG A 147 -3.58 17.36 11.97
C ARG A 147 -4.27 16.55 10.88
N ALA A 148 -3.61 16.38 9.73
CA ALA A 148 -4.17 15.63 8.61
C ALA A 148 -4.28 14.12 8.85
N SER A 149 -3.42 13.55 9.71
CA SER A 149 -3.44 12.12 10.08
C SER A 149 -4.52 11.77 11.10
N ASN A 150 -5.23 12.76 11.64
CA ASN A 150 -6.27 12.54 12.65
C ASN A 150 -7.62 13.05 12.11
N PRO A 151 -8.34 12.28 11.27
CA PRO A 151 -9.56 12.73 10.61
C PRO A 151 -10.78 12.87 11.55
N LEU A 152 -10.61 12.72 12.87
CA LEU A 152 -11.66 12.62 13.88
C LEU A 152 -11.44 13.56 15.08
N LYS A 153 -10.85 14.72 14.84
CA LYS A 153 -10.97 15.89 15.72
C LYS A 153 -11.54 17.07 14.96
#